data_AF-A0A7J4JSD6-F1
#
_entry.id   AF-A0A7J4JSD6-F1
#
_cell.length_a   1.000
_cell.length_b   1.000
_cell.length_c   1.000
_cell.angle_alpha   90.00
_cell.angle_beta   90.00
_cell.angle_gamma   90.00
#
_symmetry.space_group_name_H-M   'P 1'
#
loop_
_entity.id
_entity.type
_entity.pdbx_description
1 polymer ?
#
loop_
_entity_poly.entity_id
_entity_poly.type
_entity_poly.pdbx_seq_one_letter_code
_entity_poly.pdbx_strand_id
1 'polypeptide(L)' 'MVRKRHHTGGSMGKRVVYITPHRNLAVEVMKMYLKHGDEAWIERDIDPTGAVLFVVYIFPG' A
#
# COMPACT_ATOMS: atom_id res chain seq x y z
N MET A 1 -22.41 5.34 -27.67
CA MET A 1 -22.27 6.25 -26.52
C MET A 1 -22.44 5.43 -25.24
N VAL A 2 -21.37 4.86 -24.68
CA VAL A 2 -21.44 4.09 -23.43
C VAL A 2 -20.78 4.92 -22.34
N ARG A 3 -21.61 5.61 -21.56
CA ARG A 3 -21.18 6.37 -20.39
C ARG A 3 -20.70 5.37 -19.34
N LYS A 4 -19.38 5.18 -19.21
CA LYS A 4 -18.77 4.59 -18.02
C LYS A 4 -19.12 5.50 -16.85
N ARG A 5 -20.13 5.10 -16.08
CA ARG A 5 -20.48 5.75 -14.82
C ARG A 5 -19.33 5.47 -13.86
N HIS A 6 -18.41 6.41 -13.72
CA HIS A 6 -17.52 6.53 -12.55
C HIS A 6 -18.40 6.90 -11.34
N HIS A 7 -19.14 5.91 -10.85
CA HIS A 7 -19.49 5.79 -9.45
C HIS A 7 -18.16 5.62 -8.67
N THR A 8 -17.88 6.22 -7.52
CA THR A 8 -18.56 7.18 -6.65
C THR A 8 -17.62 7.34 -5.45
N GLY A 9 -17.57 8.52 -4.84
CA GLY A 9 -17.20 8.65 -3.43
C GLY A 9 -15.72 8.90 -3.15
N GLY A 10 -15.45 9.96 -2.37
CA GLY A 10 -14.15 10.21 -1.75
C GLY A 10 -13.82 9.14 -0.72
N SER A 11 -13.36 7.98 -1.20
CA SER A 11 -12.69 6.98 -0.39
C SER A 11 -11.24 7.39 -0.29
N MET A 12 -10.72 7.60 0.90
CA MET A 12 -9.28 7.66 1.14
C MET A 12 -8.67 6.32 0.72
N GLY A 13 -8.30 6.24 -0.56
CA GLY A 13 -7.81 5.02 -1.17
C GLY A 13 -6.43 4.67 -0.60
N LYS A 14 -6.21 3.38 -0.35
CA LYS A 14 -4.89 2.89 0.07
C LYS A 14 -3.82 3.33 -0.92
N ARG A 15 -2.74 3.94 -0.42
CA ARG A 15 -1.61 4.42 -1.23
C ARG A 15 -0.39 3.55 -0.97
N VAL A 16 0.25 3.06 -2.03
CA VAL A 16 1.57 2.41 -1.92
C VAL A 16 2.62 3.48 -1.62
N VAL A 17 3.43 3.25 -0.58
CA VAL A 17 4.51 4.16 -0.18
C VAL A 17 5.89 3.54 -0.23
N TYR A 18 5.97 2.20 -0.19
CA TYR A 18 7.24 1.50 -0.16
C TYR A 18 7.09 0.09 -0.70
N ILE A 19 8.06 -0.36 -1.49
CA ILE A 19 8.13 -1.73 -2.02
C ILE A 19 9.56 -2.21 -1.80
N THR A 20 9.73 -3.39 -1.22
CA THR A 20 11.05 -3.96 -0.95
C THR A 20 11.02 -5.48 -0.95
N PRO A 21 12.10 -6.16 -1.37
CA PRO A 21 12.23 -7.61 -1.15
C PRO A 21 12.53 -7.96 0.32
N HIS A 22 12.85 -6.97 1.16
CA HIS A 22 13.26 -7.19 2.55
C HIS A 22 12.12 -6.93 3.53
N ARG A 23 11.59 -8.00 4.13
CA ARG A 23 10.49 -7.92 5.12
C ARG A 23 10.77 -6.95 6.27
N ASN A 24 12.00 -6.96 6.80
CA ASN A 24 12.35 -6.14 7.96
C ASN A 24 12.24 -4.64 7.65
N LEU A 25 12.69 -4.22 6.45
CA LEU A 25 12.57 -2.83 6.01
C LEU A 25 11.11 -2.42 5.81
N ALA A 26 10.28 -3.31 5.23
CA ALA A 26 8.85 -3.06 5.10
C ALA A 26 8.17 -2.85 6.48
N VAL A 27 8.56 -3.65 7.48
CA VAL A 27 8.07 -3.54 8.86
C VAL A 27 8.50 -2.23 9.52
N GLU A 28 9.74 -1.78 9.31
CA GLU A 28 10.22 -0.50 9.84
C GLU A 28 9.44 0.68 9.25
N VAL A 29 9.24 0.69 7.93
CA VAL A 29 8.47 1.73 7.24
C VAL A 29 7.01 1.73 7.69
N MET A 30 6.36 0.57 7.79
CA MET A 30 5.00 0.45 8.31
C MET A 30 4.91 1.04 9.73
N LYS A 31 5.83 0.67 10.63
CA LYS A 31 5.87 1.20 12.00
C LYS A 31 6.11 2.71 12.05
N MET A 32 6.88 3.25 11.11
CA MET A 32 7.09 4.70 11.00
C MET A 32 5.76 5.41 10.76
N TYR A 33 4.98 5.00 9.76
CA TYR A 33 3.66 5.59 9.46
C TYR A 33 2.66 5.41 10.60
N LEU A 34 2.60 4.22 11.22
CA LEU A 34 1.77 4.00 12.40
C LEU A 34 2.11 4.95 13.57
N LYS A 35 3.40 5.30 13.75
CA LYS A 35 3.82 6.29 14.77
C LYS A 35 3.43 7.72 14.41
N HIS A 36 3.30 8.03 13.12
CA HIS A 36 2.86 9.36 12.65
C HIS A 36 1.34 9.55 12.71
N GLY A 37 0.59 8.50 13.03
CA GLY A 37 -0.87 8.52 13.13
C GLY A 37 -1.59 8.07 11.87
N ASP A 38 -0.85 7.67 10.83
CA ASP A 38 -1.42 7.06 9.63
C ASP A 38 -1.68 5.58 9.86
N GLU A 39 -2.76 5.05 9.28
CA GLU A 39 -2.96 3.61 9.21
C GLU A 39 -2.09 3.02 8.09
N ALA A 40 -1.34 1.95 8.39
CA ALA A 40 -0.41 1.35 7.44
C ALA A 40 -0.36 -0.18 7.53
N TRP A 41 -0.41 -0.88 6.40
CA TRP A 41 -0.40 -2.35 6.30
C TRP A 41 0.69 -2.84 5.34
N ILE A 42 1.13 -4.09 5.50
CA ILE A 42 2.08 -4.74 4.60
C ILE A 42 1.39 -5.89 3.88
N GLU A 43 1.51 -5.92 2.56
CA GLU A 43 1.06 -7.01 1.70
C GLU A 43 2.28 -7.72 1.11
N ARG A 44 2.19 -9.04 0.97
CA ARG A 44 3.18 -9.84 0.26
C ARG A 44 2.73 -9.97 -1.19
N ASP A 45 3.61 -9.64 -2.12
CA ASP A 45 3.39 -9.74 -3.55
C ASP A 45 4.51 -10.57 -4.21
N ILE A 46 4.29 -10.97 -5.46
CA ILE A 46 5.27 -11.70 -6.27
C ILE A 46 5.45 -10.93 -7.57
N ASP A 47 6.69 -10.54 -7.86
CA ASP A 47 7.00 -9.85 -9.10
C ASP A 47 6.98 -10.80 -10.32
N PRO A 48 7.03 -10.27 -11.55
CA PRO A 48 7.04 -11.10 -12.76
C PRO A 48 8.22 -12.07 -12.88
N THR A 49 9.28 -11.89 -12.07
CA THR A 49 10.45 -12.78 -12.01
C THR A 49 10.30 -13.90 -10.99
N GLY A 50 9.23 -13.87 -10.19
CA GLY A 50 8.99 -14.81 -9.10
C GLY A 50 9.59 -14.39 -7.76
N ALA A 51 10.20 -13.19 -7.68
CA ALA A 51 10.77 -12.69 -6.44
C ALA A 51 9.66 -12.19 -5.50
N VAL A 52 9.83 -12.45 -4.20
CA VAL A 52 8.89 -11.99 -3.18
C VAL A 52 9.13 -10.51 -2.89
N LEU A 53 8.07 -9.73 -2.96
CA LEU A 53 8.05 -8.32 -2.59
C LEU A 53 7.13 -8.10 -1.39
N PHE A 54 7.46 -7.09 -0.59
CA PHE A 54 6.65 -6.59 0.50
C PHE A 54 6.25 -5.16 0.17
N VAL A 55 4.95 -4.94 0.01
CA VAL A 55 4.36 -3.66 -0.37
C VAL A 55 3.74 -3.03 0.86
N VAL A 56 4.16 -1.82 1.20
CA VAL A 56 3.60 -1.03 2.30
C VAL A 56 2.54 -0.10 1.74
N TYR A 57 1.32 -0.23 2.26
CA TYR A 57 0.19 0.65 2.00
C TYR A 57 -0.04 1.57 3.20
N ILE A 58 -0.44 2.82 2.93
CA ILE A 58 -1.00 3.72 3.93
C ILE A 58 -2.42 4.11 3.57
N PHE A 59 -3.21 4.45 4.56
CA PHE A 59 -4.55 5.02 4.43
C PHE A 59 -4.48 6.43 5.01
N PRO A 60 -4.20 7.46 4.18
CA PRO A 60 -4.15 8.83 4.67
C PRO A 60 -5.56 9.23 5.10
N GLY A 61 -5.69 9.64 6.36
CA GLY A 61 -6.94 10.12 6.97
C GLY A 61 -7.24 11.59 6.68
#